data_AF-A0A972Z8U7-F1
#
_entry.id   AF-A0A972Z8U7-F1
#
_cell.length_a   1.000
_cell.length_b   1.000
_cell.length_c   1.000
_cell.angle_alpha   90.00
_cell.angle_beta   90.00
_cell.angle_gamma   90.00
#
_symmetry.space_group_name_H-M   'P 1'
#
loop_
_entity.id
_entity.type
_entity.pdbx_description
1 polymer ?
#
loop_
_entity_poly.entity_id
_entity_poly.type
_entity_poly.pdbx_seq_one_letter_code
_entity_poly.pdbx_strand_id
1 'polypeptide(L)'
;MKKVPAIFAVVVLVSFLLAGCQTAQTVQKSVTTTTKSMTSKVKIFLYDIDEKLYGPVPEENREGIGDAEKALMGENEKLKLAELKVQKAALQEDYTAYEMAVAKKNRDTIQAEVNRLKWEAIERSNLGKKDENLGNIANLKEKKVELANDITGLQGEMRAVKSKISSMDREIDFLEKRIGDK
;
A
#
# COMPACT_ATOMS: atom_id res chain seq x y z
N MET A 1 -46.90 -17.66 33.55
CA MET A 1 -45.62 -18.17 33.03
C MET A 1 -44.93 -17.06 32.24
N LYS A 2 -43.68 -16.76 32.59
CA LYS A 2 -42.98 -15.50 32.32
C LYS A 2 -42.44 -15.46 30.88
N LYS A 3 -42.73 -14.37 30.16
CA LYS A 3 -42.14 -14.06 28.85
C LYS A 3 -40.73 -13.52 29.08
N VAL A 4 -39.72 -14.22 28.57
CA VAL A 4 -38.32 -13.75 28.54
C VAL A 4 -38.15 -12.89 27.27
N PRO A 5 -37.64 -11.65 27.36
CA PRO A 5 -37.53 -10.78 26.20
C PRO A 5 -36.35 -11.17 25.31
N ALA A 6 -36.58 -11.12 23.99
CA ALA A 6 -35.65 -11.42 22.89
C ALA A 6 -34.45 -10.46 22.77
N ILE A 7 -34.05 -9.80 23.86
CA ILE A 7 -32.94 -8.84 23.90
C ILE A 7 -31.64 -9.53 24.35
N PHE A 8 -31.72 -10.71 24.97
CA PHE A 8 -30.54 -11.45 25.45
C PHE A 8 -29.78 -12.22 24.35
N ALA A 9 -30.40 -12.48 23.20
CA ALA A 9 -29.74 -13.24 22.12
C ALA A 9 -28.76 -12.39 21.28
N VAL A 10 -28.90 -11.06 21.29
CA VAL A 10 -28.04 -10.16 20.49
C VAL A 10 -26.75 -9.79 21.25
N VAL A 11 -26.76 -9.85 22.59
CA VAL A 11 -25.57 -9.49 23.41
C VAL A 11 -24.54 -10.62 23.47
N VAL A 12 -24.95 -11.88 23.33
CA VAL A 12 -24.02 -13.03 23.36
C VAL A 12 -23.27 -13.21 22.02
N LEU A 13 -23.83 -12.75 20.90
CA LEU A 13 -23.15 -12.86 19.59
C LEU A 13 -22.06 -11.79 19.37
N VAL A 14 -22.08 -10.70 20.14
CA VAL A 14 -21.08 -9.61 20.04
C VAL A 14 -19.87 -9.84 20.97
N SER A 15 -19.95 -10.82 21.87
CA SER A 15 -18.89 -11.09 22.86
C SER A 15 -17.80 -12.06 22.35
N PHE A 16 -17.99 -12.70 21.19
CA PHE A 16 -17.00 -13.62 20.59
C PHE A 16 -15.97 -12.96 19.65
N LEU A 17 -16.05 -11.65 19.42
CA LEU A 17 -15.10 -10.92 18.55
C LEU A 17 -13.90 -10.29 19.30
N LEU A 18 -13.80 -10.44 20.62
CA LEU A 18 -12.74 -9.80 21.42
C LEU A 18 -11.74 -10.77 22.10
N ALA A 19 -11.79 -12.07 21.79
CA ALA A 19 -10.88 -13.07 22.36
C ALA A 19 -10.05 -13.85 21.32
N GLY A 20 -9.76 -13.23 20.17
CA GLY A 20 -8.97 -13.85 19.11
C GLY A 20 -7.80 -12.98 18.66
N CYS A 21 -6.58 -13.51 18.85
CA CYS A 21 -5.33 -13.13 18.19
C CYS A 21 -4.40 -12.15 18.92
N GLN A 22 -3.94 -12.55 20.11
CA GLN A 22 -2.72 -12.00 20.73
C GLN A 22 -1.44 -12.78 20.30
N THR A 23 -1.39 -13.28 19.06
CA THR A 23 -0.20 -13.96 18.49
C THR A 23 0.30 -13.36 17.17
N ALA A 24 -0.29 -12.27 16.66
CA ALA A 24 0.14 -11.67 15.39
C ALA A 24 1.32 -10.69 15.49
N GLN A 25 1.75 -10.27 16.69
CA GLN A 25 2.78 -9.23 16.83
C GLN A 25 4.23 -9.74 16.72
N THR A 26 4.47 -11.04 16.82
CA THR A 26 5.84 -11.60 16.70
C THR A 26 6.22 -11.92 15.25
N VAL A 27 5.25 -12.03 14.34
CA VAL A 27 5.50 -12.27 12.91
C VAL A 27 5.60 -10.96 12.12
N GLN A 28 4.97 -9.87 12.59
CA GLN A 28 4.97 -8.60 11.86
C GLN A 28 6.35 -7.95 11.77
N LYS A 29 7.18 -8.02 12.83
CA LYS A 29 8.51 -7.38 12.84
C LYS A 29 9.60 -8.16 12.10
N SER A 30 9.49 -9.48 11.98
CA SER A 30 10.45 -10.27 11.19
C SER A 30 10.14 -10.21 9.70
N VAL A 31 8.89 -9.96 9.31
CA VAL A 31 8.49 -9.81 7.90
C VAL A 31 8.71 -8.39 7.36
N THR A 32 8.66 -7.34 8.20
CA THR A 32 8.87 -5.95 7.74
C THR A 32 10.31 -5.63 7.34
N THR A 33 11.31 -6.39 7.82
CA THR A 33 12.71 -6.15 7.41
C THR A 33 13.07 -6.87 6.11
N THR A 34 12.25 -7.82 5.65
CA THR A 34 12.53 -8.61 4.44
C THR A 34 11.86 -8.03 3.19
N THR A 35 10.79 -7.23 3.30
CA THR A 35 10.06 -6.73 2.12
C THR A 35 10.67 -5.49 1.46
N LYS A 36 11.57 -4.75 2.11
CA LYS A 36 12.38 -3.72 1.43
C LYS A 36 13.52 -4.29 0.57
N SER A 37 13.73 -5.61 0.61
CA SER A 37 14.80 -6.33 -0.10
C SER A 37 14.27 -7.57 -0.83
N MET A 38 13.04 -7.52 -1.36
CA MET A 38 12.53 -8.55 -2.29
C MET A 38 12.68 -8.10 -3.75
N THR A 39 13.79 -7.46 -4.08
CA THR A 39 14.51 -7.73 -5.34
C THR A 39 15.60 -8.79 -5.13
N SER A 40 15.60 -9.48 -3.98
CA SER A 40 16.43 -10.64 -3.73
C SER A 40 16.04 -11.75 -4.71
N LYS A 41 16.72 -11.72 -5.86
CA LYS A 41 17.23 -12.88 -6.59
C LYS A 41 16.71 -14.17 -5.97
N VAL A 42 15.55 -14.62 -6.42
CA VAL A 42 15.22 -16.04 -6.32
C VAL A 42 16.33 -16.70 -7.13
N LYS A 43 17.40 -17.13 -6.45
CA LYS A 43 18.30 -18.13 -6.99
C LYS A 43 17.46 -19.39 -7.06
N ILE A 44 16.73 -19.53 -8.15
CA ILE A 44 16.25 -20.84 -8.57
C ILE A 44 17.53 -21.66 -8.64
N PHE A 45 17.60 -22.75 -7.88
CA PHE A 45 18.66 -23.75 -8.02
C PHE A 45 18.43 -24.48 -9.36
N LEU A 46 18.50 -23.73 -10.46
CA LEU A 46 18.77 -24.30 -11.75
C LEU A 46 20.25 -24.63 -11.68
N TYR A 47 20.56 -25.91 -11.49
CA TYR A 47 21.85 -26.38 -11.93
C TYR A 47 21.90 -26.07 -13.43
N ASP A 48 22.71 -25.09 -13.83
CA ASP A 48 23.01 -24.85 -15.24
C ASP A 48 23.62 -26.14 -15.77
N ILE A 49 22.83 -26.93 -16.50
CA ILE A 49 23.32 -28.12 -17.17
C ILE A 49 24.20 -27.63 -18.32
N ASP A 50 25.42 -28.15 -18.43
CA ASP A 50 26.32 -27.81 -19.54
C ASP A 50 25.66 -28.26 -20.85
N GLU A 51 25.32 -27.30 -21.69
CA GLU A 51 24.69 -27.52 -23.00
C GLU A 51 25.56 -28.43 -23.88
N LYS A 52 26.88 -28.46 -23.68
CA LYS A 52 27.79 -29.38 -24.40
C LYS A 52 27.62 -30.83 -23.99
N LEU A 53 27.12 -31.08 -22.78
CA LEU A 53 26.82 -32.41 -22.25
C LEU A 53 25.37 -32.82 -22.56
N TYR A 54 24.43 -31.87 -22.54
CA TYR A 54 23.01 -32.15 -22.80
C TYR A 54 22.64 -32.18 -24.28
N GLY A 55 23.23 -31.30 -25.09
CA GLY A 55 22.99 -31.21 -26.54
C GLY A 55 23.14 -32.55 -27.29
N PRO A 56 24.14 -33.40 -27.00
CA PRO A 56 24.30 -34.72 -27.61
C PRO A 56 23.36 -35.83 -27.09
N VAL A 57 22.54 -35.59 -26.06
CA VAL A 57 21.65 -36.63 -25.50
C VAL A 57 20.63 -37.08 -26.55
N PRO A 58 20.53 -38.37 -26.90
CA PRO A 58 19.54 -38.87 -27.85
C PRO A 58 18.10 -38.60 -27.41
N GLU A 59 17.19 -38.37 -28.37
CA GLU A 59 15.80 -37.93 -28.10
C GLU A 59 14.99 -38.96 -27.31
N GLU A 60 15.24 -40.25 -27.53
CA GLU A 60 14.66 -41.37 -26.77
C GLU A 60 14.99 -41.32 -25.27
N ASN A 61 16.07 -40.64 -24.89
CA ASN A 61 16.48 -40.45 -23.50
C ASN A 61 16.03 -39.09 -22.93
N ARG A 62 15.30 -38.28 -23.70
CA ARG A 62 14.74 -36.99 -23.27
C ARG A 62 13.26 -37.08 -22.89
N GLU A 63 12.72 -38.30 -22.77
CA GLU A 63 11.32 -38.53 -22.39
C GLU A 63 10.97 -37.77 -21.11
N GLY A 64 9.81 -37.08 -21.12
CA GLY A 64 9.30 -36.30 -19.99
C GLY A 64 9.95 -34.92 -19.78
N ILE A 65 11.07 -34.60 -20.44
CA ILE A 65 11.72 -33.28 -20.25
C ILE A 65 10.86 -32.15 -20.79
N GLY A 66 10.28 -32.30 -21.98
CA GLY A 66 9.41 -31.27 -22.57
C GLY A 66 8.17 -30.97 -21.72
N ASP A 67 7.62 -31.98 -21.04
CA ASP A 67 6.49 -31.80 -20.13
C ASP A 67 6.93 -31.13 -18.81
N ALA A 68 8.10 -31.50 -18.29
CA ALA A 68 8.70 -30.84 -17.14
C ALA A 68 9.02 -29.35 -17.42
N GLU A 69 9.54 -29.03 -18.60
CA GLU A 69 9.79 -27.64 -19.03
C GLU A 69 8.49 -26.83 -19.14
N LYS A 70 7.43 -27.40 -19.74
CA LYS A 70 6.12 -26.75 -19.78
C LYS A 70 5.54 -26.52 -18.38
N ALA A 71 5.67 -27.51 -17.49
CA ALA A 71 5.23 -27.39 -16.11
C ALA A 71 6.00 -26.28 -15.37
N LEU A 72 7.32 -26.22 -15.53
CA LEU A 72 8.16 -25.16 -14.97
C LEU A 72 7.77 -23.78 -15.51
N MET A 73 7.50 -23.66 -16.81
CA MET A 73 6.99 -22.40 -17.38
C MET A 73 5.66 -21.99 -16.76
N GLY A 74 4.74 -22.93 -16.55
CA GLY A 74 3.47 -22.67 -15.86
C GLY A 74 3.66 -22.17 -14.43
N GLU A 75 4.56 -22.80 -13.66
CA GLU A 75 4.87 -22.36 -12.29
C GLU A 75 5.57 -21.00 -12.25
N ASN A 76 6.46 -20.70 -13.20
CA ASN A 76 7.09 -19.38 -13.32
C ASN A 76 6.06 -18.27 -13.61
N GLU A 77 5.04 -18.55 -14.41
CA GLU A 77 3.96 -17.60 -14.65
C GLU A 77 3.12 -17.35 -13.39
N LYS A 78 2.82 -18.40 -12.61
CA LYS A 78 2.13 -18.28 -11.33
C LYS A 78 2.96 -17.49 -10.31
N LEU A 79 4.27 -17.72 -10.26
CA LEU A 79 5.19 -16.96 -9.42
C LEU A 79 5.17 -15.47 -9.79
N LYS A 80 5.32 -15.14 -11.08
CA LYS A 80 5.24 -13.76 -11.56
C LYS A 80 3.90 -13.09 -11.21
N LEU A 81 2.79 -13.83 -11.35
CA LEU A 81 1.47 -13.34 -10.95
C LEU A 81 1.41 -13.01 -9.45
N ALA A 82 1.97 -13.88 -8.60
CA ALA A 82 2.04 -13.63 -7.16
C ALA A 82 2.89 -12.40 -6.82
N GLU A 83 4.06 -12.24 -7.46
CA GLU A 83 4.93 -11.07 -7.29
C GLU A 83 4.21 -9.76 -7.67
N LEU A 84 3.51 -9.74 -8.80
CA LEU A 84 2.74 -8.56 -9.23
C LEU A 84 1.62 -8.22 -8.23
N LYS A 85 0.94 -9.22 -7.68
CA LYS A 85 -0.09 -9.00 -6.64
C LYS A 85 0.50 -8.39 -5.37
N VAL A 86 1.68 -8.84 -4.95
CA VAL A 86 2.41 -8.26 -3.81
C VAL A 86 2.82 -6.81 -4.09
N GLN A 87 3.38 -6.54 -5.27
CA GLN A 87 3.77 -5.18 -5.65
C GLN A 87 2.57 -4.23 -5.74
N LYS A 88 1.45 -4.69 -6.31
CA LYS A 88 0.19 -3.93 -6.35
C LYS A 88 -0.30 -3.58 -4.94
N ALA A 89 -0.26 -4.54 -4.00
CA ALA A 89 -0.65 -4.30 -2.63
C ALA A 89 0.22 -3.24 -1.94
N ALA A 90 1.54 -3.26 -2.17
CA ALA A 90 2.45 -2.24 -1.66
C ALA A 90 2.13 -0.84 -2.22
N LEU A 91 1.84 -0.74 -3.53
CA LEU A 91 1.41 0.53 -4.14
C LEU A 91 0.06 1.03 -3.58
N GLN A 92 -0.86 0.13 -3.21
CA GLN A 92 -2.11 0.50 -2.56
C GLN A 92 -1.87 1.05 -1.15
N GLU A 93 -0.93 0.47 -0.40
CA GLU A 93 -0.51 1.00 0.91
C GLU A 93 0.06 2.41 0.78
N ASP A 94 0.96 2.63 -0.20
CA ASP A 94 1.52 3.95 -0.50
C ASP A 94 0.42 4.97 -0.85
N TYR A 95 -0.55 4.56 -1.68
CA TYR A 95 -1.67 5.41 -2.06
C TYR A 95 -2.48 5.88 -0.83
N THR A 96 -2.84 4.94 0.05
CA THR A 96 -3.58 5.25 1.28
C THR A 96 -2.76 6.11 2.25
N ALA A 97 -1.44 5.91 2.32
CA ALA A 97 -0.56 6.77 3.09
C ALA A 97 -0.56 8.21 2.57
N TYR A 98 -0.55 8.41 1.25
CA TYR A 98 -0.68 9.74 0.65
C TYR A 98 -2.05 10.38 0.91
N GLU A 99 -3.15 9.62 0.86
CA GLU A 99 -4.50 10.13 1.21
C GLU A 99 -4.54 10.66 2.64
N MET A 100 -4.00 9.90 3.59
CA MET A 100 -3.90 10.31 4.99
C MET A 100 -3.04 11.58 5.14
N ALA A 101 -1.92 11.67 4.42
CA ALA A 101 -1.05 12.84 4.46
C ALA A 101 -1.76 14.09 3.91
N VAL A 102 -2.50 13.97 2.81
CA VAL A 102 -3.33 15.06 2.25
C VAL A 102 -4.41 15.48 3.25
N ALA A 103 -5.12 14.53 3.86
CA ALA A 103 -6.16 14.84 4.85
C ALA A 103 -5.59 15.59 6.07
N LYS A 104 -4.43 15.16 6.58
CA LYS A 104 -3.73 15.83 7.68
C LYS A 104 -3.34 17.27 7.30
N LYS A 105 -2.76 17.48 6.12
CA LYS A 105 -2.38 18.82 5.65
C LYS A 105 -3.60 19.71 5.43
N ASN A 106 -4.70 19.18 4.90
CA ASN A 106 -5.96 19.93 4.79
C ASN A 106 -6.47 20.39 6.16
N ARG A 107 -6.42 19.50 7.17
CA ARG A 107 -6.77 19.85 8.56
C ARG A 107 -5.85 20.94 9.12
N ASP A 108 -4.55 20.85 8.86
CA ASP A 108 -3.58 21.86 9.30
C ASP A 108 -3.75 23.20 8.58
N THR A 109 -4.14 23.20 7.30
CA THR A 109 -4.51 24.40 6.51
C THR A 109 -5.69 25.11 7.13
N ILE A 110 -6.76 24.37 7.47
CA ILE A 110 -7.95 24.94 8.12
C ILE A 110 -7.59 25.47 9.51
N GLN A 111 -6.76 24.73 10.27
CA GLN A 111 -6.31 25.19 11.58
C GLN A 111 -5.48 26.48 11.52
N ALA A 112 -4.59 26.60 10.53
CA ALA A 112 -3.81 27.81 10.29
C ALA A 112 -4.74 28.99 9.95
N GLU A 113 -5.78 28.75 9.14
CA GLU A 113 -6.77 29.76 8.78
C GLU A 113 -7.59 30.23 9.99
N VAL A 114 -8.06 29.30 10.84
CA VAL A 114 -8.75 29.64 12.10
C VAL A 114 -7.85 30.50 12.99
N ASN A 115 -6.58 30.14 13.13
CA ASN A 115 -5.63 30.91 13.94
C ASN A 115 -5.36 32.29 13.33
N ARG A 116 -5.29 32.41 12.00
CA ARG A 116 -5.12 33.68 11.30
C ARG A 116 -6.28 34.61 11.60
N LEU A 117 -7.51 34.10 11.51
CA LEU A 117 -8.73 34.87 11.79
C LEU A 117 -8.81 35.31 13.26
N LYS A 118 -8.33 34.49 14.20
CA LYS A 118 -8.21 34.88 15.62
C LYS A 118 -7.26 36.06 15.79
N TRP A 119 -6.07 36.00 15.18
CA TRP A 119 -5.12 37.11 15.23
C TRP A 119 -5.65 38.38 14.55
N GLU A 120 -6.38 38.25 13.44
CA GLU A 120 -7.04 39.39 12.80
C GLU A 120 -8.14 40.00 13.67
N ALA A 121 -8.88 39.20 14.45
CA ALA A 121 -9.85 39.71 15.40
C ALA A 121 -9.17 40.47 16.56
N ILE A 122 -8.04 39.96 17.06
CA ILE A 122 -7.21 40.62 18.08
C ILE A 122 -6.72 41.97 17.54
N GLU A 123 -6.15 42.00 16.33
CA GLU A 123 -5.64 43.22 15.70
C GLU A 123 -6.76 44.25 15.46
N ARG A 124 -7.92 43.83 14.94
CA ARG A 124 -9.09 44.71 14.77
C ARG A 124 -9.62 45.29 16.08
N SER A 125 -9.37 44.61 17.19
CA SER A 125 -9.77 45.05 18.53
C SER A 125 -8.71 45.93 19.20
N ASN A 126 -7.59 46.23 18.51
CA ASN A 126 -6.43 46.94 19.05
C ASN A 126 -5.90 46.30 20.36
N LEU A 127 -5.92 44.97 20.44
CA LEU A 127 -5.40 44.22 21.59
C LEU A 127 -3.98 43.72 21.32
N GLY A 128 -3.12 43.78 22.33
CA GLY A 128 -1.72 43.33 22.21
C GLY A 128 -0.82 44.31 21.45
N LYS A 129 0.32 43.81 20.96
CA LYS A 129 1.28 44.62 20.17
C LYS A 129 1.01 44.42 18.69
N LYS A 130 0.79 45.52 17.99
CA LYS A 130 0.48 45.55 16.56
C LYS A 130 1.47 44.78 15.70
N ASP A 131 2.77 45.02 15.87
CA ASP A 131 3.79 44.38 15.04
C ASP A 131 3.85 42.86 15.25
N GLU A 132 3.64 42.39 16.48
CA GLU A 132 3.57 40.96 16.78
C GLU A 132 2.31 40.32 16.16
N ASN A 133 1.15 40.99 16.24
CA ASN A 133 -0.09 40.53 15.62
C ASN A 133 0.07 40.39 14.10
N LEU A 134 0.60 41.42 13.44
CA LEU A 134 0.82 41.43 11.99
C LEU A 134 1.83 40.35 11.56
N GLY A 135 2.91 40.16 12.33
CA GLY A 135 3.88 39.09 12.12
C GLY A 135 3.23 37.70 12.19
N ASN A 136 2.41 37.44 13.21
CA ASN A 136 1.69 36.17 13.34
C ASN A 136 0.72 35.93 12.16
N ILE A 137 0.01 36.97 11.72
CA ILE A 137 -0.89 36.89 10.55
C ILE A 137 -0.10 36.56 9.28
N ALA A 138 1.04 37.22 9.05
CA ALA A 138 1.89 36.99 7.89
C ALA A 138 2.45 35.57 7.86
N ASN A 139 3.02 35.09 8.98
CA ASN A 139 3.55 33.74 9.11
C ASN A 139 2.48 32.66 8.84
N LEU A 140 1.24 32.89 9.29
CA LEU A 140 0.14 31.97 9.04
C LEU A 140 -0.32 31.97 7.57
N LYS A 141 -0.20 33.11 6.86
CA LYS A 141 -0.44 33.17 5.41
C LYS A 141 0.62 32.39 4.63
N GLU A 142 1.89 32.56 4.97
CA GLU A 142 3.01 31.84 4.37
C GLU A 142 2.88 30.33 4.58
N LYS A 143 2.66 29.90 5.83
CA LYS A 143 2.39 28.49 6.14
C LYS A 143 1.24 27.90 5.33
N LYS A 144 0.20 28.68 5.04
CA LYS A 144 -0.94 28.21 4.23
C LYS A 144 -0.53 27.96 2.77
N VAL A 145 0.36 28.79 2.22
CA VAL A 145 0.93 28.61 0.88
C VAL A 145 1.81 27.36 0.84
N GLU A 146 2.68 27.17 1.83
CA GLU A 146 3.52 25.97 1.95
C GLU A 146 2.67 24.69 1.98
N LEU A 147 1.63 24.65 2.83
CA LEU A 147 0.73 23.51 2.92
C LEU A 147 -0.01 23.24 1.60
N ALA A 148 -0.41 24.29 0.87
CA ALA A 148 -1.07 24.14 -0.44
C ALA A 148 -0.12 23.54 -1.49
N ASN A 149 1.14 23.94 -1.49
CA ASN A 149 2.17 23.37 -2.37
C ASN A 149 2.41 21.90 -2.05
N ASP A 150 2.54 21.56 -0.76
CA ASP A 150 2.70 20.18 -0.33
C ASP A 150 1.53 19.29 -0.73
N ILE A 151 0.28 19.78 -0.56
CA ILE A 151 -0.92 19.05 -0.99
C ILE A 151 -0.88 18.81 -2.49
N THR A 152 -0.48 19.80 -3.29
CA THR A 152 -0.36 19.68 -4.74
C THR A 152 0.68 18.62 -5.12
N GLY A 153 1.83 18.62 -4.45
CA GLY A 153 2.88 17.60 -4.64
C GLY A 153 2.37 16.19 -4.35
N LEU A 154 1.73 15.99 -3.19
CA LEU A 154 1.15 14.69 -2.80
C LEU A 154 0.08 14.21 -3.78
N GLN A 155 -0.77 15.11 -4.29
CA GLN A 155 -1.75 14.76 -5.30
C GLN A 155 -1.10 14.32 -6.62
N GLY A 156 0.06 14.89 -6.96
CA GLY A 156 0.89 14.42 -8.08
C GLY A 156 1.35 12.97 -7.88
N GLU A 157 1.94 12.67 -6.73
CA GLU A 157 2.39 11.31 -6.37
C GLU A 157 1.23 10.30 -6.39
N MET A 158 0.07 10.67 -5.82
CA MET A 158 -1.13 9.82 -5.85
C MET A 158 -1.56 9.46 -7.28
N ARG A 159 -1.50 10.40 -8.23
CA ARG A 159 -1.83 10.13 -9.64
C ARG A 159 -0.82 9.18 -10.27
N ALA A 160 0.47 9.35 -9.98
CA ALA A 160 1.52 8.47 -10.47
C ALA A 160 1.35 7.03 -9.96
N VAL A 161 1.10 6.86 -8.65
CA VAL A 161 0.82 5.55 -8.04
C VAL A 161 -0.44 4.91 -8.63
N LYS A 162 -1.53 5.67 -8.76
CA LYS A 162 -2.78 5.16 -9.36
C LYS A 162 -2.58 4.66 -10.79
N SER A 163 -1.75 5.35 -11.58
CA SER A 163 -1.39 4.93 -12.93
C SER A 163 -0.62 3.59 -12.92
N LYS A 164 0.37 3.45 -12.01
CA LYS A 164 1.12 2.19 -11.84
C LYS A 164 0.21 1.02 -11.45
N ILE A 165 -0.69 1.23 -10.48
CA ILE A 165 -1.69 0.21 -10.08
C ILE A 165 -2.53 -0.21 -11.29
N SER A 166 -3.06 0.75 -12.05
CA SER A 166 -3.86 0.45 -13.24
C SER A 166 -3.09 -0.33 -14.31
N SER A 167 -1.77 -0.09 -14.42
CA SER A 167 -0.91 -0.86 -15.33
C SER A 167 -0.70 -2.28 -14.83
N MET A 168 -0.48 -2.46 -13.52
CA MET A 168 -0.33 -3.78 -12.91
C MET A 168 -1.63 -4.59 -12.99
N ASP A 169 -2.79 -3.96 -12.86
CA ASP A 169 -4.10 -4.62 -13.04
C ASP A 169 -4.21 -5.29 -14.41
N ARG A 170 -3.82 -4.58 -15.47
CA ARG A 170 -3.82 -5.14 -16.82
C ARG A 170 -2.85 -6.31 -16.98
N GLU A 171 -1.68 -6.24 -16.37
CA GLU A 171 -0.70 -7.34 -16.44
C GLU A 171 -1.16 -8.56 -15.65
N ILE A 172 -1.75 -8.35 -14.47
CA ILE A 172 -2.38 -9.40 -13.65
C ILE A 172 -3.50 -10.08 -14.45
N ASP A 173 -4.44 -9.32 -15.00
CA ASP A 173 -5.56 -9.85 -15.78
C ASP A 173 -5.09 -10.68 -16.99
N PHE A 174 -4.03 -10.21 -17.67
CA PHE A 174 -3.43 -10.94 -18.78
C PHE A 174 -2.82 -12.28 -18.34
N LEU A 175 -2.07 -12.28 -17.24
CA LEU A 175 -1.45 -13.50 -16.71
C LEU A 175 -2.49 -14.48 -16.18
N GLU A 176 -3.53 -14.01 -15.49
CA GLU A 176 -4.60 -14.86 -14.98
C GLU A 176 -5.33 -15.61 -16.10
N LYS A 177 -5.62 -14.92 -17.21
CA LYS A 177 -6.19 -15.57 -18.41
C LYS A 177 -5.24 -16.59 -19.01
N ARG A 178 -3.97 -16.21 -19.23
CA ARG A 178 -2.97 -17.11 -19.82
C ARG A 178 -2.71 -18.37 -18.99
N ILE A 179 -2.80 -18.27 -17.66
CA ILE A 179 -2.67 -19.41 -16.75
C ILE A 179 -3.96 -20.24 -16.74
N GLY A 180 -5.12 -19.61 -16.81
CA GLY A 180 -6.42 -20.29 -16.81
C GLY A 180 -6.80 -20.97 -18.13
N ASP A 181 -6.25 -20.51 -19.25
CA ASP A 181 -6.47 -21.07 -20.60
C ASP A 181 -5.55 -22.27 -20.92
N LYS A 182 -4.67 -22.68 -19.99
CA LYS A 182 -3.76 -23.83 -20.11
C LYS A 182 -4.30 -25.04 -19.35
#